data_AF-A0A8X6UQ44-F1
#
_entry.id   AF-A0A8X6UQ44-F1
#
_cell.length_a   1.000
_cell.length_b   1.000
_cell.length_c   1.000
_cell.angle_alpha   90.00
_cell.angle_beta   90.00
_cell.angle_gamma   90.00
#
_symmetry.space_group_name_H-M   'P 1'
#
loop_
_entity.id
_entity.type
_entity.pdbx_description
1 polymer ?
#
loop_
_entity_poly.entity_id
_entity_poly.type
_entity_poly.pdbx_seq_one_letter_code
_entity_poly.pdbx_strand_id
1 'polypeptide(L)'
;MLNSCVMHRHTGPAPGIMEWGDIGYHSRTPPVRIAGTLNSQCCISEVSDPVVLPYLQGFNTALFQQDNARPHVARIFESFFVD
;
A
#
# COMPACT_ATOMS: atom_id res chain seq x y z
N MET A 1 10.25 14.70 41.84
CA MET A 1 9.03 13.93 41.53
C MET A 1 9.11 13.53 40.07
N LEU A 2 9.38 12.26 39.78
CA LEU A 2 9.50 11.76 38.41
C LEU A 2 8.09 11.56 37.84
N ASN A 3 7.78 12.24 36.74
CA ASN A 3 6.54 12.02 35.99
C ASN A 3 6.59 10.62 35.37
N SER A 4 5.87 9.68 35.96
CA SER A 4 5.67 8.35 35.39
C SER A 4 4.70 8.45 34.20
N CYS A 5 5.19 8.24 32.98
CA CYS A 5 4.35 8.12 31.80
C CYS A 5 3.65 6.76 31.78
N VAL A 6 2.32 6.75 31.89
CA VAL A 6 1.51 5.53 31.74
C VAL A 6 1.18 5.34 30.26
N MET A 7 1.81 4.35 29.62
CA MET A 7 1.47 3.94 28.25
C MET A 7 0.29 2.98 28.29
N HIS A 8 -0.92 3.46 28.03
CA HIS A 8 -2.09 2.60 27.83
C HIS A 8 -2.06 2.06 26.39
N ARG A 9 -1.81 0.75 26.23
CA ARG A 9 -1.88 0.07 24.93
C ARG A 9 -3.18 -0.71 24.84
N HIS A 10 -3.93 -0.50 23.77
CA HIS A 10 -5.08 -1.33 23.44
C HIS A 10 -4.57 -2.71 22.99
N THR A 11 -4.77 -3.74 23.82
CA THR A 11 -4.29 -5.11 23.58
C THR A 11 -5.37 -6.04 23.00
N GLY A 12 -6.62 -5.60 22.94
CA GLY A 12 -7.71 -6.35 22.33
C GLY A 12 -7.70 -6.27 20.80
N PRO A 13 -8.16 -7.32 20.09
CA PRO A 13 -8.37 -7.26 18.64
C PRO A 13 -9.28 -6.09 18.30
N ALA A 14 -8.78 -5.14 17.51
CA ALA A 14 -9.57 -4.06 16.94
C ALA A 14 -9.86 -4.41 15.47
N PRO A 15 -11.13 -4.41 15.02
CA PRO A 15 -11.44 -4.52 13.61
C PRO A 15 -10.76 -3.36 12.85
N GLY A 16 -10.01 -3.71 11.82
CA GLY A 16 -9.36 -2.74 10.92
C GLY A 16 -9.88 -2.88 9.50
N ILE A 17 -9.87 -1.77 8.76
CA ILE A 17 -10.08 -1.78 7.30
C ILE A 17 -8.72 -1.54 6.67
N MET A 18 -8.35 -2.39 5.71
CA MET A 18 -7.16 -2.20 4.90
C MET A 18 -7.54 -1.39 3.65
N GLU A 19 -6.87 -0.27 3.45
CA GLU A 19 -7.01 0.56 2.26
C GLU A 19 -5.63 0.77 1.64
N TRP A 20 -5.61 0.93 0.32
CA TRP A 20 -4.41 1.16 -0.46
C TRP A 20 -4.60 2.40 -1.34
N GLY A 21 -3.59 3.24 -1.48
CA GLY A 21 -3.64 4.39 -2.37
C GLY A 21 -2.28 5.04 -2.55
N ASP A 22 -2.12 5.68 -3.70
CA ASP A 22 -0.93 6.45 -4.07
C ASP A 22 -1.20 7.93 -3.98
N ILE A 23 -0.14 8.68 -3.67
CA ILE A 23 -0.16 10.13 -3.64
C ILE A 23 1.04 10.63 -4.45
N GLY A 24 0.77 11.58 -5.34
CA GLY A 24 1.79 12.38 -6.04
C GLY A 24 1.72 13.85 -5.62
N TYR A 25 2.59 14.68 -6.19
CA TYR A 25 2.67 16.11 -5.86
C TYR A 25 1.35 16.87 -6.01
N HIS A 26 0.58 16.58 -7.06
CA HIS A 26 -0.64 17.32 -7.43
C HIS A 26 -1.86 16.43 -7.64
N SER A 27 -1.76 15.14 -7.30
CA SER A 27 -2.79 14.14 -7.56
C SER A 27 -2.70 12.98 -6.58
N ARG A 28 -3.75 12.18 -6.52
CA ARG A 28 -3.80 10.93 -5.75
C ARG A 28 -4.66 9.93 -6.50
N THR A 29 -4.43 8.64 -6.29
CA THR A 29 -5.34 7.61 -6.77
C THR A 29 -6.59 7.51 -5.87
N PRO A 30 -7.71 6.99 -6.38
CA PRO A 30 -8.82 6.58 -5.52
C PRO A 30 -8.34 5.49 -4.55
N PRO A 31 -8.68 5.57 -3.25
CA PRO A 31 -8.32 4.52 -2.31
C PRO A 31 -9.05 3.22 -2.66
N VAL A 32 -8.30 2.11 -2.68
CA VAL A 32 -8.80 0.76 -2.89
C VAL A 32 -8.95 0.08 -1.54
N ARG A 33 -10.17 -0.35 -1.23
CA ARG A 33 -10.41 -1.16 -0.04
C ARG A 33 -10.03 -2.61 -0.31
N ILE A 34 -9.11 -3.15 0.47
CA ILE A 34 -8.67 -4.54 0.37
C ILE A 34 -9.49 -5.41 1.31
N ALA A 35 -10.12 -6.44 0.75
CA ALA A 35 -10.84 -7.44 1.53
C ALA A 35 -9.87 -8.52 2.05
N GLY A 36 -9.63 -8.54 3.36
CA GLY A 36 -8.76 -9.52 3.99
C GLY A 36 -7.29 -9.11 3.97
N THR A 37 -6.39 -10.10 3.86
CA THR A 37 -4.93 -9.86 3.93
C THR A 37 -4.36 -9.61 2.55
N LEU A 38 -3.65 -8.49 2.38
CA LEU A 38 -2.92 -8.18 1.15
C LEU A 38 -1.79 -9.19 0.94
N ASN A 39 -1.88 -9.94 -0.16
CA ASN A 39 -0.82 -10.78 -0.70
C ASN A 39 -0.35 -10.22 -2.06
N SER A 40 0.74 -10.74 -2.61
CA SER A 40 1.32 -10.20 -3.85
C SER A 40 0.36 -10.28 -5.04
N GLN A 41 -0.42 -11.36 -5.16
CA GLN A 41 -1.39 -11.50 -6.26
C GLN A 41 -2.51 -10.46 -6.14
N CYS A 42 -3.06 -10.28 -4.94
CA CYS A 42 -4.06 -9.26 -4.64
C CYS A 42 -3.51 -7.84 -4.89
N CYS A 43 -2.25 -7.60 -4.52
CA CYS A 43 -1.58 -6.34 -4.80
C CYS A 43 -1.39 -6.08 -6.30
N ILE A 44 -1.32 -7.11 -7.14
CA ILE A 44 -1.32 -6.95 -8.60
C ILE A 44 -2.74 -6.72 -9.10
N SER A 45 -3.66 -7.66 -8.85
CA SER A 45 -4.97 -7.69 -9.49
C SER A 45 -5.97 -6.65 -9.00
N GLU A 46 -5.87 -6.23 -7.75
CA GLU A 46 -6.80 -5.24 -7.16
C GLU A 46 -6.21 -3.84 -7.10
N VAL A 47 -4.88 -3.72 -7.14
CA VAL A 47 -4.16 -2.47 -6.89
C VAL A 47 -3.29 -2.09 -8.09
N SER A 48 -2.27 -2.87 -8.42
CA SER A 48 -1.23 -2.42 -9.33
C SER A 48 -1.71 -2.30 -10.77
N ASP A 49 -2.37 -3.34 -11.27
CA ASP A 49 -2.88 -3.37 -12.63
C ASP A 49 -4.04 -2.36 -12.85
N PRO A 50 -5.10 -2.33 -12.02
CA PRO A 50 -6.22 -1.44 -12.27
C PRO A 50 -6.01 0.02 -11.85
N VAL A 51 -5.09 0.32 -10.92
CA VAL A 51 -4.98 1.66 -10.31
C VAL A 51 -3.59 2.26 -10.47
N VAL A 52 -2.54 1.55 -10.07
CA VAL A 52 -1.17 2.11 -10.07
C VAL A 52 -0.66 2.32 -11.47
N LEU A 53 -0.73 1.30 -12.31
CA LEU A 53 -0.16 1.33 -13.65
C LEU A 53 -0.80 2.44 -14.51
N PRO A 54 -2.14 2.57 -14.59
CA PRO A 54 -2.77 3.69 -15.30
C PRO A 54 -2.39 5.05 -14.72
N TYR A 55 -2.23 5.15 -13.40
CA TYR A 55 -1.84 6.39 -12.74
C TYR A 55 -0.42 6.79 -13.12
N LEU A 56 0.55 5.87 -13.06
CA LEU A 56 1.94 6.11 -13.43
C LEU A 56 2.10 6.43 -14.92
N GLN A 57 1.34 5.76 -15.79
CA GLN A 57 1.30 6.01 -17.24
C GLN A 57 0.81 7.43 -17.59
N GLY A 58 0.13 8.12 -16.66
CA GLY A 58 -0.27 9.51 -16.81
C GLY A 58 0.88 10.52 -16.69
N PHE A 59 2.09 10.10 -16.33
CA PHE A 59 3.24 10.97 -16.13
C PHE A 59 4.38 10.64 -17.11
N ASN A 60 5.07 11.67 -17.61
CA ASN A 60 6.23 11.51 -18.49
C ASN A 60 7.44 10.87 -17.77
N THR A 61 7.53 11.05 -16.45
CA THR A 61 8.58 10.47 -15.62
C THR A 61 7.99 10.22 -14.25
N ALA A 62 7.72 8.96 -13.92
CA ALA A 62 7.21 8.56 -12.63
C ALA A 62 8.22 7.66 -11.92
N LEU A 63 8.34 7.83 -10.61
CA LEU A 63 9.04 6.90 -9.73
C LEU A 63 7.99 6.32 -8.79
N PHE A 64 7.88 5.00 -8.78
CA PHE A 64 6.95 4.30 -7.91
C PHE A 64 7.66 3.94 -6.60
N GLN A 65 7.27 4.61 -5.52
CA GLN A 65 7.82 4.37 -4.19
C GLN A 65 6.85 3.55 -3.34
N GLN A 66 7.36 2.53 -2.67
CA GLN A 66 6.61 1.66 -1.76
C GLN A 66 7.45 1.34 -0.52
N ASP A 67 6.84 0.69 0.48
CA ASP A 67 7.58 0.06 1.56
C ASP A 67 8.10 -1.34 1.18
N ASN A 68 8.89 -1.96 2.08
CA ASN A 68 9.47 -3.29 1.86
C ASN A 68 8.58 -4.43 2.40
N ALA A 69 7.26 -4.25 2.52
CA ALA A 69 6.40 -5.34 2.98
C ALA A 69 6.49 -6.52 2.01
N ARG A 70 6.40 -7.74 2.56
CA ARG A 70 6.59 -8.99 1.80
C ARG A 70 5.80 -9.06 0.50
N PRO A 71 4.53 -8.60 0.41
CA PRO A 71 3.80 -8.61 -0.84
C PRO A 71 4.46 -7.80 -1.97
N HIS A 72 5.08 -6.66 -1.64
CA HIS A 72 5.65 -5.69 -2.58
C HIS A 72 7.05 -6.09 -3.08
N VAL A 73 7.82 -6.81 -2.28
CA VAL A 73 9.17 -7.29 -2.67
C VAL A 73 9.17 -8.74 -3.15
N ALA A 74 8.00 -9.34 -3.36
CA ALA A 74 7.90 -10.68 -3.90
C ALA A 74 8.21 -10.68 -5.39
N ARG A 75 8.92 -11.71 -5.88
CA ARG A 75 9.31 -11.82 -7.30
C ARG A 75 8.15 -11.64 -8.27
N ILE A 76 6.96 -12.15 -7.94
CA ILE A 76 5.77 -12.01 -8.79
C ILE A 76 5.34 -10.54 -8.94
N PHE A 77 5.47 -9.75 -7.87
CA PHE A 77 5.15 -8.34 -7.85
C PHE A 77 6.21 -7.52 -8.59
N GLU A 78 7.49 -7.81 -8.36
CA GLU A 78 8.57 -7.15 -9.09
C GLU A 78 8.48 -7.40 -10.60
N SER A 79 8.21 -8.64 -11.02
CA SER A 79 8.12 -9.00 -12.45
C SER A 79 7.00 -8.23 -13.17
N PHE A 80 5.90 -7.94 -12.47
CA PHE A 80 4.77 -7.18 -13.02
C PHE A 80 5.15 -5.78 -13.51
N PHE A 81 6.19 -5.14 -12.95
CA PHE A 81 6.64 -3.80 -13.38
C PHE A 81 7.84 -3.81 -14.33
N VAL A 82 8.39 -4.99 -14.64
CA VAL A 82 9.59 -5.15 -15.48
C VAL A 82 9.25 -5.70 -16.87
N ASP A 83 8.11 -6.41 -16.99
CA ASP A 83 7.56 -6.92 -18.27
C ASP A 83 6.77 -5.84 -19.03
#